data_AF-A0A316KXA5-F1
#
_entry.id   AF-A0A316KXA5-F1
#
_cell.length_a   1.000
_cell.length_b   1.000
_cell.length_c   1.000
_cell.angle_alpha   90.00
_cell.angle_beta   90.00
_cell.angle_gamma   90.00
#
_symmetry.space_group_name_H-M   'P 1'
#
loop_
_entity.id
_entity.type
_entity.pdbx_description
1 polymer ?
#
loop_
_entity_poly.entity_id
_entity_poly.type
_entity_poly.pdbx_seq_one_letter_code
_entity_poly.pdbx_strand_id
1 'polypeptide(L)'
;MKEVWSFVLEKVKVDKRLLVTYCIVYFLWGLGMNWFGAQMEIAKFTFWWQVITCYILYMVPISLVLRGLPFHMQYAYGLIAMGLLEFSGYALQTSYAYPNNMLDQLFNIRNFSLGMALFFALYFPLGNWGVGKIYNVLVKK
;
A
#
# COMPACT_ATOMS: atom_id res chain seq x y z
N MET A 1 -17.41 18.93 -3.22
CA MET A 1 -16.45 18.35 -4.20
C MET A 1 -15.21 19.21 -4.40
N LYS A 2 -15.32 20.52 -4.71
CA LYS A 2 -14.16 21.42 -4.83
C LYS A 2 -13.28 21.44 -3.57
N GLU A 3 -13.90 21.45 -2.40
CA GLU A 3 -13.22 21.44 -1.09
C GLU A 3 -12.42 20.14 -0.81
N VAL A 4 -12.95 18.99 -1.22
CA VAL A 4 -12.26 17.70 -1.09
C VAL A 4 -11.04 17.67 -2.00
N TRP A 5 -11.19 18.18 -3.23
CA TRP A 5 -10.09 18.23 -4.18
C TRP A 5 -8.97 19.16 -3.73
N SER A 6 -9.30 20.34 -3.20
CA SER A 6 -8.30 21.24 -2.62
C SER A 6 -7.59 20.63 -1.42
N PHE A 7 -8.32 19.93 -0.54
CA PHE A 7 -7.74 19.23 0.60
C PHE A 7 -6.72 18.16 0.16
N VAL A 8 -7.08 17.31 -0.80
CA VAL A 8 -6.18 16.27 -1.32
C VAL A 8 -4.95 16.89 -1.98
N LEU A 9 -5.13 17.90 -2.82
CA LEU A 9 -4.02 18.58 -3.49
C LEU A 9 -3.05 19.23 -2.50
N GLU A 10 -3.57 19.83 -1.43
CA GLU A 10 -2.74 20.40 -0.37
C GLU A 10 -1.89 19.34 0.32
N LYS A 11 -2.48 18.18 0.64
CA LYS A 11 -1.76 17.07 1.30
C LYS A 11 -0.69 16.43 0.42
N VAL A 12 -0.96 16.28 -0.88
CA VAL A 12 -0.03 15.66 -1.84
C VAL A 12 1.06 16.64 -2.29
N LYS A 13 0.83 17.95 -2.16
CA LYS A 13 1.83 18.99 -2.43
C LYS A 13 2.91 19.01 -1.34
N VAL A 14 3.96 18.23 -1.56
CA VAL A 14 5.06 18.04 -0.61
C VAL A 14 6.41 18.37 -1.24
N ASP A 15 7.44 18.47 -0.41
CA ASP A 15 8.80 18.62 -0.89
C ASP A 15 9.17 17.48 -1.88
N LYS A 16 9.90 17.83 -2.95
CA LYS A 16 10.25 16.88 -4.01
C LYS A 16 11.13 15.74 -3.51
N ARG A 17 12.05 16.01 -2.58
CA ARG A 17 12.91 14.97 -1.99
C ARG A 17 12.09 14.03 -1.11
N LEU A 18 11.10 14.57 -0.40
CA LEU A 18 10.17 13.75 0.38
C LEU A 18 9.35 12.84 -0.54
N LEU A 19 8.79 13.37 -1.63
CA LEU A 19 8.06 12.58 -2.62
C LEU A 19 8.94 11.47 -3.23
N VAL A 20 10.18 11.79 -3.61
CA VAL A 20 11.15 10.79 -4.10
C VAL A 20 11.43 9.70 -3.05
N THR A 21 11.53 10.08 -1.77
CA THR A 21 11.70 9.12 -0.67
C THR A 21 10.50 8.18 -0.56
N TYR A 22 9.27 8.71 -0.66
CA TYR A 22 8.05 7.89 -0.72
C TYR A 22 8.12 6.90 -1.89
N CYS A 23 8.41 7.39 -3.10
CA CYS A 23 8.45 6.55 -4.30
C CYS A 23 9.49 5.43 -4.16
N ILE A 24 10.72 5.73 -3.71
CA ILE A 24 11.76 4.71 -3.55
C ILE A 24 11.35 3.67 -2.51
N VAL A 25 10.88 4.11 -1.33
CA VAL A 25 10.51 3.19 -0.24
C VAL A 25 9.36 2.29 -0.67
N TYR A 26 8.29 2.85 -1.23
CA TYR A 26 7.14 2.07 -1.68
C TYR A 26 7.49 1.17 -2.87
N PHE A 27 8.36 1.60 -3.78
CA PHE A 27 8.79 0.78 -4.91
C PHE A 27 9.57 -0.45 -4.44
N LEU A 28 10.58 -0.25 -3.58
CA LEU A 28 11.38 -1.35 -3.04
C LEU A 28 10.53 -2.29 -2.18
N TRP A 29 9.62 -1.73 -1.39
CA TRP A 29 8.66 -2.53 -0.63
C TRP A 29 7.80 -3.38 -1.57
N GLY A 30 7.24 -2.77 -2.62
CA GLY A 30 6.39 -3.48 -3.58
C GLY A 30 7.11 -4.60 -4.33
N LEU A 31 8.36 -4.38 -4.74
CA LEU A 31 9.20 -5.43 -5.31
C LEU A 31 9.43 -6.57 -4.30
N GLY A 32 9.78 -6.23 -3.06
CA GLY A 32 10.01 -7.18 -1.99
C GLY A 32 8.78 -8.02 -1.68
N MET A 33 7.59 -7.41 -1.64
CA MET A 33 6.35 -8.10 -1.32
C MET A 33 5.80 -8.93 -2.46
N ASN A 34 5.93 -8.46 -3.70
CA ASN A 34 5.58 -9.27 -4.85
C ASN A 34 6.50 -10.50 -4.97
N TRP A 35 7.80 -10.32 -4.71
CA TRP A 35 8.74 -11.45 -4.64
C TRP A 35 8.39 -12.39 -3.48
N PHE A 36 8.20 -11.87 -2.27
CA PHE A 36 7.87 -12.68 -1.09
C PHE A 36 6.57 -13.45 -1.27
N GLY A 37 5.52 -12.81 -1.77
CA GLY A 37 4.23 -13.45 -2.02
C GLY A 37 4.31 -14.57 -3.06
N ALA A 38 5.17 -14.42 -4.08
CA ALA A 38 5.43 -15.47 -5.05
C ALA A 38 6.27 -16.63 -4.47
N GLN A 39 7.28 -16.34 -3.64
CA GLN A 39 8.12 -17.36 -3.00
C GLN A 39 7.35 -18.18 -1.96
N MET A 40 6.49 -17.53 -1.19
CA MET A 40 5.66 -18.18 -0.17
C MET A 40 4.35 -18.74 -0.74
N GLU A 41 4.15 -18.64 -2.06
CA GLU A 41 2.93 -19.07 -2.75
C GLU A 41 1.65 -18.55 -2.07
N ILE A 42 1.62 -17.24 -1.76
CA ILE A 42 0.45 -16.57 -1.16
C ILE A 42 -0.34 -15.88 -2.28
N ALA A 43 0.25 -14.84 -2.85
CA ALA A 43 -0.31 -14.09 -3.97
C ALA A 43 0.81 -13.41 -4.76
N LYS A 44 0.53 -13.11 -6.03
CA LYS A 44 1.39 -12.32 -6.91
C LYS A 44 0.56 -11.43 -7.83
N PHE A 45 1.18 -10.39 -8.36
CA PHE A 45 0.61 -9.67 -9.49
C PHE A 45 0.66 -10.53 -10.76
N THR A 46 -0.33 -10.31 -11.64
CA THR A 46 -0.35 -10.94 -12.97
C THR A 46 0.81 -10.43 -13.84
N PHE A 47 1.17 -9.15 -13.69
CA PHE A 47 2.27 -8.50 -14.39
C PHE A 47 3.17 -7.73 -13.41
N TRP A 48 4.49 -7.79 -13.63
CA TRP A 48 5.49 -7.16 -12.76
C TRP A 48 5.32 -5.63 -12.64
N TRP A 49 4.88 -4.97 -13.72
CA TRP A 49 4.75 -3.51 -13.76
C TRP A 49 3.63 -2.99 -12.86
N GLN A 50 2.72 -3.86 -12.42
CA GLN A 50 1.65 -3.50 -11.50
C GLN A 50 2.17 -3.04 -10.13
N VAL A 51 3.42 -3.40 -9.79
CA VAL A 51 4.11 -2.81 -8.63
C VAL A 51 4.10 -1.28 -8.72
N ILE A 52 4.29 -0.71 -9.92
CA ILE A 52 4.29 0.74 -10.11
C ILE A 52 2.88 1.30 -9.89
N THR A 53 1.85 0.70 -10.49
CA THR A 53 0.47 1.21 -10.36
C THR A 53 -0.06 1.09 -8.94
N CYS A 54 0.20 -0.03 -8.26
CA CYS A 54 -0.27 -0.27 -6.91
C CYS A 54 0.55 0.52 -5.89
N TYR A 55 1.88 0.35 -5.86
CA TYR A 55 2.68 0.94 -4.79
C TYR A 55 2.95 2.42 -4.99
N ILE A 56 3.13 2.87 -6.24
CA ILE A 56 3.47 4.27 -6.53
C ILE A 56 2.22 5.08 -6.83
N LEU A 57 1.46 4.71 -7.85
CA LEU A 57 0.35 5.56 -8.31
C LEU A 57 -0.86 5.52 -7.37
N TYR A 58 -1.07 4.40 -6.66
CA TYR A 58 -2.19 4.25 -5.74
C TYR A 58 -1.79 4.51 -4.29
N MET A 59 -0.82 3.78 -3.76
CA MET A 59 -0.52 3.84 -2.32
C MET A 59 0.22 5.11 -1.89
N VAL A 60 1.14 5.67 -2.69
CA VAL A 60 1.87 6.91 -2.29
C VAL A 60 0.90 8.10 -2.10
N PRO A 61 0.00 8.44 -3.05
CA PRO A 61 -0.94 9.53 -2.85
C PRO A 61 -1.80 9.36 -1.59
N ILE A 62 -2.29 8.14 -1.34
CA ILE A 62 -3.09 7.83 -0.16
C ILE A 62 -2.25 8.00 1.11
N SER A 63 -1.02 7.48 1.12
CA SER A 63 -0.09 7.64 2.23
C SER A 63 0.19 9.10 2.55
N LEU A 64 0.38 9.95 1.53
CA LEU A 64 0.56 11.39 1.68
C LEU A 64 -0.68 12.08 2.25
N VAL A 65 -1.88 11.70 1.81
CA VAL A 65 -3.15 12.22 2.36
C VAL A 65 -3.30 11.86 3.83
N LEU A 66 -2.95 10.64 4.20
CA LEU A 66 -3.04 10.13 5.57
C LEU A 66 -1.90 10.61 6.49
N ARG A 67 -0.84 11.18 5.92
CA ARG A 67 0.34 11.60 6.66
C ARG A 67 0.01 12.65 7.71
N GLY A 68 0.56 12.46 8.91
CA GLY A 68 0.38 13.34 10.07
C GLY A 68 -0.83 13.01 10.93
N LEU A 69 -1.67 12.05 10.51
CA LEU A 69 -2.72 11.51 11.36
C LEU A 69 -2.15 10.49 12.37
N PRO A 70 -2.83 10.24 13.50
CA PRO A 70 -2.50 9.14 14.40
C PRO A 70 -2.52 7.78 13.70
N PHE A 71 -1.72 6.83 14.20
CA PHE A 71 -1.59 5.46 13.65
C PHE A 71 -2.94 4.80 13.34
N HIS A 72 -3.88 4.82 14.30
CA HIS A 72 -5.17 4.16 14.16
C HIS A 72 -6.05 4.78 13.07
N MET A 73 -5.95 6.10 12.84
CA MET A 73 -6.67 6.77 11.76
C MET A 73 -6.07 6.45 10.40
N GLN A 74 -4.74 6.42 10.30
CA GLN A 74 -4.07 5.99 9.06
C GLN A 74 -4.44 4.55 8.72
N TYR A 75 -4.49 3.67 9.72
CA TYR A 75 -4.94 2.30 9.53
C TYR A 75 -6.40 2.21 9.08
N ALA A 76 -7.32 2.88 9.79
CA ALA A 76 -8.75 2.81 9.50
C ALA A 76 -9.09 3.36 8.10
N TYR A 77 -8.55 4.52 7.74
CA TYR A 77 -8.75 5.08 6.40
C TYR A 77 -7.99 4.31 5.32
N GLY A 78 -6.81 3.81 5.66
CA GLY A 78 -6.03 2.90 4.83
C GLY A 78 -6.77 1.59 4.52
N LEU A 79 -7.57 1.09 5.46
CA LEU A 79 -8.38 -0.11 5.27
C LEU A 79 -9.44 0.08 4.20
N ILE A 80 -10.03 1.27 4.10
CA ILE A 80 -10.98 1.60 3.01
C ILE A 80 -10.26 1.52 1.66
N ALA A 81 -9.08 2.13 1.56
CA ALA A 81 -8.26 2.09 0.35
C ALA A 81 -7.84 0.66 -0.03
N MET A 82 -7.30 -0.10 0.93
CA MET A 82 -6.88 -1.47 0.67
C MET A 82 -8.06 -2.39 0.36
N GLY A 83 -9.20 -2.20 1.02
CA GLY A 83 -10.41 -2.95 0.72
C GLY A 83 -10.81 -2.81 -0.75
N LEU A 84 -10.80 -1.58 -1.28
CA LEU A 84 -11.06 -1.34 -2.69
C LEU A 84 -9.98 -1.93 -3.60
N LEU A 85 -8.70 -1.79 -3.23
CA LEU A 85 -7.58 -2.29 -4.03
C LEU A 85 -7.57 -3.82 -4.11
N GLU A 86 -7.69 -4.52 -2.98
CA GLU A 86 -7.68 -5.98 -2.92
C GLU A 86 -8.94 -6.53 -3.59
N PHE A 87 -10.13 -5.98 -3.29
CA PHE A 87 -11.37 -6.41 -3.95
C PHE A 87 -11.27 -6.28 -5.47
N SER A 88 -10.89 -5.11 -5.98
CA SER A 88 -10.77 -4.89 -7.43
C SER A 88 -9.63 -5.70 -8.05
N GLY A 89 -8.52 -5.88 -7.32
CA GLY A 89 -7.37 -6.66 -7.75
C GLY A 89 -7.75 -8.09 -8.14
N TYR A 90 -8.45 -8.80 -7.25
CA TYR A 90 -8.90 -10.17 -7.51
C TYR A 90 -10.13 -10.23 -8.42
N ALA A 91 -11.08 -9.30 -8.29
CA ALA A 91 -12.27 -9.26 -9.14
C ALA A 91 -11.91 -9.05 -10.63
N LEU A 92 -10.90 -8.23 -10.91
CA LEU A 92 -10.38 -7.97 -12.26
C LEU A 92 -9.26 -8.94 -12.67
N GLN A 93 -8.91 -9.93 -11.83
CA GLN A 93 -7.85 -10.92 -12.09
C GLN A 93 -6.48 -10.29 -12.39
N THR A 94 -6.24 -9.10 -11.85
CA THR A 94 -4.95 -8.41 -11.93
C THR A 94 -4.02 -8.85 -10.78
N SER A 95 -4.59 -9.52 -9.77
CA SER A 95 -3.85 -10.22 -8.71
C SER A 95 -4.27 -11.68 -8.69
N TYR A 96 -3.28 -12.56 -8.52
CA TYR A 96 -3.47 -14.01 -8.45
C TYR A 96 -3.20 -14.50 -7.03
N ALA A 97 -4.19 -15.16 -6.43
CA ALA A 97 -4.03 -15.91 -5.19
C ALA A 97 -3.68 -17.36 -5.54
N TYR A 98 -2.61 -17.88 -4.92
CA TYR A 98 -2.21 -19.27 -5.14
C TYR A 98 -3.23 -20.22 -4.50
N PRO A 99 -3.59 -21.34 -5.17
CA PRO A 99 -4.51 -22.31 -4.62
C PRO A 99 -3.88 -23.01 -3.41
N ASN A 100 -4.69 -23.28 -2.38
CA ASN A 100 -4.23 -23.94 -1.14
C ASN A 100 -3.08 -23.19 -0.44
N ASN A 101 -3.02 -21.86 -0.59
CA ASN A 101 -2.02 -21.05 0.11
C ASN A 101 -2.21 -21.12 1.64
N MET A 102 -1.19 -20.68 2.39
CA MET A 102 -1.21 -20.72 3.85
C MET A 102 -2.42 -19.99 4.47
N LEU A 103 -2.84 -18.86 3.89
CA LEU A 103 -3.99 -18.10 4.39
C LEU A 103 -5.30 -18.85 4.14
N ASP A 104 -5.45 -19.51 2.98
CA ASP A 104 -6.61 -20.36 2.68
C ASP A 104 -6.70 -21.52 3.66
N GLN A 105 -5.58 -22.12 4.03
CA GLN A 105 -5.55 -23.24 4.99
C GLN A 105 -5.90 -22.79 6.41
N LEU A 106 -5.42 -21.61 6.83
CA LEU A 106 -5.65 -21.08 8.18
C LEU A 106 -7.05 -20.48 8.34
N PHE A 107 -7.55 -19.77 7.33
CA PHE A 107 -8.73 -18.93 7.44
C PHE A 107 -9.85 -19.28 6.45
N ASN A 108 -9.68 -20.27 5.58
CA ASN A 108 -10.54 -20.58 4.42
C ASN A 108 -10.44 -19.56 3.26
N ILE A 109 -10.72 -20.04 2.05
CA ILE A 109 -10.63 -19.28 0.79
C ILE A 109 -11.51 -18.01 0.76
N ARG A 110 -12.63 -17.98 1.49
CA ARG A 110 -13.54 -16.82 1.50
C ARG A 110 -12.96 -15.62 2.25
N ASN A 111 -11.97 -15.86 3.11
CA ASN A 111 -11.35 -14.83 3.94
C ASN A 111 -10.06 -14.27 3.35
N PHE A 112 -9.59 -14.77 2.21
CA PHE A 112 -8.31 -14.38 1.62
C PHE A 112 -8.20 -12.88 1.38
N SER A 113 -9.06 -12.31 0.51
CA SER A 113 -8.98 -10.88 0.16
C SER A 113 -9.22 -9.95 1.36
N LEU A 114 -10.04 -10.39 2.33
CA LEU A 114 -10.23 -9.65 3.58
C LEU A 114 -8.96 -9.65 4.43
N GLY A 115 -8.31 -10.81 4.58
CA GLY A 115 -7.03 -10.93 5.27
C GLY A 115 -5.94 -10.06 4.65
N MET A 116 -5.85 -10.05 3.31
CA MET A 116 -4.92 -9.19 2.59
C MET A 116 -5.22 -7.71 2.84
N ALA A 117 -6.49 -7.29 2.80
CA ALA A 117 -6.87 -5.91 3.06
C ALA A 117 -6.50 -5.46 4.49
N LEU A 118 -6.79 -6.31 5.49
CA LEU A 118 -6.46 -6.06 6.89
C LEU A 118 -4.95 -5.94 7.13
N PHE A 119 -4.16 -6.79 6.47
CA PHE A 119 -2.71 -6.80 6.57
C PHE A 119 -2.10 -5.57 5.88
N PHE A 120 -2.43 -5.35 4.60
CA PHE A 120 -1.83 -4.29 3.81
C PHE A 120 -2.27 -2.89 4.25
N ALA A 121 -3.39 -2.75 4.96
CA ALA A 121 -3.76 -1.46 5.54
C ALA A 121 -2.71 -0.92 6.53
N LEU A 122 -1.90 -1.80 7.13
CA LEU A 122 -0.75 -1.43 7.97
C LEU A 122 0.35 -0.70 7.18
N TYR A 123 0.36 -0.80 5.84
CA TYR A 123 1.42 -0.20 5.02
C TYR A 123 1.36 1.33 5.03
N PHE A 124 0.19 1.92 5.26
CA PHE A 124 0.07 3.36 5.37
C PHE A 124 0.76 3.91 6.63
N PRO A 125 0.40 3.48 7.85
CA PRO A 125 1.11 3.92 9.05
C PRO A 125 2.59 3.53 9.06
N LEU A 126 2.92 2.30 8.66
CA LEU A 126 4.32 1.85 8.62
C LEU A 126 5.14 2.58 7.56
N GLY A 127 4.58 2.77 6.36
CA GLY A 127 5.22 3.49 5.27
C GLY A 127 5.44 4.96 5.62
N ASN A 128 4.43 5.64 6.17
CA ASN A 128 4.57 7.02 6.64
C ASN A 128 5.64 7.17 7.74
N TRP A 129 5.67 6.23 8.70
CA TRP A 129 6.70 6.20 9.73
C TRP A 129 8.10 5.96 9.15
N GLY A 130 8.24 4.94 8.30
CA GLY A 130 9.52 4.55 7.69
C GLY A 130 10.09 5.64 6.79
N VAL A 131 9.26 6.21 5.90
CA VAL A 131 9.66 7.34 5.06
C VAL A 131 10.05 8.54 5.91
N GLY A 132 9.28 8.86 6.96
CA GLY A 132 9.61 9.96 7.87
C GLY A 132 10.98 9.78 8.54
N LYS A 133 11.31 8.56 8.99
CA LYS A 133 12.62 8.25 9.56
C LYS A 133 13.74 8.39 8.53
N ILE A 134 13.59 7.80 7.35
CA ILE A 134 14.59 7.85 6.27
C ILE A 134 14.84 9.29 5.83
N TYR A 135 13.76 10.06 5.61
CA TYR A 135 13.85 11.45 5.18
C TYR A 135 14.57 12.34 6.19
N ASN A 136 14.25 12.17 7.49
CA ASN A 136 14.92 12.93 8.55
C ASN A 136 16.41 12.63 8.63
N VAL A 137 16.82 11.38 8.41
CA VAL A 137 18.24 10.97 8.45
C VAL A 137 19.01 11.46 7.21
N LEU A 138 18.43 11.33 6.01
CA LEU A 138 19.14 11.57 4.76
C LEU A 138 19.10 13.02 4.29
N VAL A 139 18.00 13.73 4.57
CA VAL A 139 17.74 15.06 3.97
C VAL A 139 17.77 16.17 5.00
N LYS A 140 17.30 15.88 6.23
CA LYS A 140 17.03 16.88 7.26
C LYS A 140 18.15 16.97 8.32
N LYS A 141 19.35 16.49 7.99
CA LYS A 141 20.56 16.61 8.82
C LYS A 141 20.69 18.01 9.40
#